data_AF-A0A2D7AB96-F1
#
_entry.id   AF-A0A2D7AB96-F1
#
_cell.length_a   1.000
_cell.length_b   1.000
_cell.length_c   1.000
_cell.angle_alpha   90.00
_cell.angle_beta   90.00
_cell.angle_gamma   90.00
#
_symmetry.space_group_name_H-M   'P 1'
#
loop_
_entity.id
_entity.type
_entity.pdbx_description
1 polymer ?
#
loop_
_entity_poly.entity_id
_entity_poly.type
_entity_poly.pdbx_seq_one_letter_code
_entity_poly.pdbx_strand_id
1 'polypeptide(L)'
;ARGTAVGIFWAFTPLIPAQMYLLGLTWLVARPFPRLAFNPVIALAWVWVTNWVTIVPVYFVFYVTGQMLLGHWDDLLGYTAFAADWQRVILETPGVLEIGETMARLLVRGQGLALAVGCLPYALGGAWLGYTWSFRVIKRYQHFGPARATNKRPRRAPV
;
A
#
# COMPACT_ATOMS: atom_id res chain seq x y z
N ALA A 1 3.55 -13.33 2.45
CA ALA A 1 2.10 -13.00 2.40
C ALA A 1 1.75 -11.80 3.29
N ARG A 2 1.99 -11.82 4.61
CA ARG A 2 1.63 -10.70 5.51
C ARG A 2 2.30 -9.36 5.14
N GLY A 3 3.60 -9.38 4.83
CA GLY A 3 4.33 -8.16 4.40
C GLY A 3 3.73 -7.53 3.15
N THR A 4 3.32 -8.35 2.18
CA THR A 4 2.59 -7.90 0.97
C THR A 4 1.27 -7.22 1.33
N ALA A 5 0.48 -7.82 2.22
CA ALA A 5 -0.80 -7.27 2.63
C ALA A 5 -0.65 -5.91 3.33
N VAL A 6 0.30 -5.81 4.27
CA VAL A 6 0.60 -4.56 4.99
C VAL A 6 1.16 -3.50 4.04
N GLY A 7 2.05 -3.89 3.12
CA GLY A 7 2.60 -2.97 2.13
C GLY A 7 1.54 -2.43 1.17
N ILE A 8 0.65 -3.27 0.66
CA ILE A 8 -0.46 -2.86 -0.22
C ILE A 8 -1.48 -2.01 0.53
N PHE A 9 -1.78 -2.35 1.80
CA PHE A 9 -2.65 -1.53 2.64
C PHE A 9 -2.13 -0.10 2.73
N TRP A 10 -0.85 0.06 3.09
CA TRP A 10 -0.24 1.38 3.21
C TRP A 10 -0.04 2.08 1.86
N ALA A 11 0.21 1.35 0.77
CA ALA A 11 0.30 1.92 -0.58
C ALA A 11 -0.99 2.65 -0.98
N PHE A 12 -2.14 2.06 -0.68
CA PHE A 12 -3.42 2.63 -1.08
C PHE A 12 -4.01 3.64 -0.09
N THR A 13 -3.41 3.86 1.07
CA THR A 13 -3.84 4.94 1.97
C THR A 13 -3.23 6.26 1.51
N PRO A 14 -3.98 7.32 1.17
CA PRO A 14 -3.45 8.55 0.56
C PRO A 14 -2.68 9.44 1.55
N LEU A 15 -1.59 8.91 2.10
CA LEU A 15 -0.75 9.51 3.14
C LEU A 15 0.69 9.69 2.64
N ILE A 16 0.90 9.90 1.35
CA ILE A 16 2.25 10.09 0.78
C ILE A 16 2.83 11.42 1.27
N PRO A 17 4.09 11.46 1.76
CA PRO A 17 5.06 10.37 1.91
C PRO A 17 5.07 9.71 3.30
N ALA A 18 4.20 10.13 4.22
CA ALA A 18 4.09 9.60 5.59
C ALA A 18 3.91 8.07 5.65
N GLN A 19 3.39 7.44 4.59
CA GLN A 19 3.26 5.98 4.44
C GLN A 19 4.53 5.20 4.83
N MET A 20 5.73 5.68 4.48
CA MET A 20 6.98 4.97 4.78
C MET A 20 7.26 4.92 6.29
N TYR A 21 7.00 6.03 6.99
CA TYR A 21 7.15 6.12 8.44
C TYR A 21 6.08 5.29 9.14
N LEU A 22 4.83 5.31 8.66
CA LEU A 22 3.74 4.50 9.19
C LEU A 22 3.98 3.00 9.00
N LEU A 23 4.56 2.60 7.86
CA LEU A 23 5.00 1.21 7.66
C LEU A 23 6.08 0.83 8.67
N GLY A 24 7.09 1.69 8.87
CA GLY A 24 8.15 1.49 9.86
C GLY A 24 7.59 1.34 11.28
N LEU A 25 6.64 2.20 11.67
CA LEU A 25 5.94 2.13 12.95
C LEU A 25 5.13 0.85 13.09
N THR A 26 4.38 0.47 12.05
CA THR A 26 3.60 -0.77 12.01
C THR A 26 4.53 -1.98 12.20
N TRP A 27 5.71 -1.97 11.58
CA TRP A 27 6.70 -3.01 11.77
C TRP A 27 7.27 -3.03 13.19
N LEU A 28 7.58 -1.86 13.77
CA LEU A 28 8.11 -1.76 15.12
C LEU A 28 7.13 -2.27 16.17
N VAL A 29 5.83 -1.99 15.99
CA VAL A 29 4.74 -2.51 16.83
C VAL A 29 4.49 -4.00 16.59
N ALA A 30 4.65 -4.49 15.36
CA ALA A 30 4.43 -5.90 15.02
C ALA A 30 5.61 -6.81 15.41
N ARG A 31 6.84 -6.27 15.49
CA ARG A 31 8.08 -7.01 15.78
C ARG A 31 8.03 -7.84 17.08
N PRO A 32 7.47 -7.36 18.21
CA PRO A 32 7.39 -8.14 19.44
C PRO A 32 6.40 -9.30 19.38
N PHE A 33 5.47 -9.30 18.41
CA PHE A 33 4.41 -10.30 18.31
C PHE A 33 4.71 -11.29 17.16
N PRO A 34 5.13 -12.54 17.45
CA PRO A 34 5.51 -13.51 16.41
C PRO A 34 4.37 -13.81 15.42
N ARG A 35 3.13 -13.67 15.86
CA ARG A 35 1.92 -13.85 15.03
C ARG A 35 1.69 -12.71 14.05
N LEU A 36 2.30 -11.54 14.26
CA LEU A 36 2.17 -10.36 13.41
C LEU A 36 3.45 -10.04 12.65
N ALA A 37 4.57 -10.70 12.96
CA ALA A 37 5.84 -10.51 12.28
C ALA A 37 5.70 -10.65 10.74
N PHE A 38 6.29 -9.70 10.02
CA PHE A 38 6.37 -9.68 8.57
C PHE A 38 7.72 -9.12 8.10
N ASN A 39 8.08 -9.38 6.84
CA ASN A 39 9.29 -8.84 6.24
C ASN A 39 9.04 -7.38 5.79
N PRO A 40 9.69 -6.38 6.41
CA PRO A 40 9.48 -4.97 6.10
C PRO A 40 10.00 -4.59 4.71
N VAL A 41 11.03 -5.28 4.19
CA VAL A 41 11.58 -5.03 2.86
C VAL A 41 10.55 -5.33 1.78
N ILE A 42 9.84 -6.47 1.92
CA ILE A 42 8.77 -6.83 1.01
C ILE A 42 7.62 -5.81 1.12
N ALA A 43 7.25 -5.43 2.34
CA ALA A 43 6.18 -4.46 2.54
C ALA A 43 6.52 -3.10 1.92
N LEU A 44 7.77 -2.64 2.06
CA LEU A 44 8.25 -1.40 1.48
C LEU A 44 8.19 -1.44 -0.05
N ALA A 45 8.56 -2.55 -0.67
CA ALA A 45 8.45 -2.71 -2.13
C ALA A 45 7.01 -2.51 -2.62
N TRP A 46 6.01 -2.95 -1.85
CA TRP A 46 4.60 -2.75 -2.21
C TRP A 46 4.10 -1.33 -1.98
N VAL A 47 4.68 -0.56 -1.03
CA VAL A 47 4.35 0.87 -0.86
C VAL A 47 4.70 1.69 -2.11
N TRP A 48 5.73 1.29 -2.86
CA TRP A 48 6.14 1.97 -4.09
C TRP A 48 5.24 1.75 -5.32
N VAL A 49 4.16 0.96 -5.19
CA VAL A 49 3.16 0.82 -6.26
C VAL A 49 2.52 2.17 -6.58
N THR A 50 2.28 2.99 -5.56
CA THR A 50 1.83 4.38 -5.66
C THR A 50 3.04 5.31 -5.62
N ASN A 51 3.60 5.59 -6.79
CA ASN A 51 4.74 6.50 -6.97
C ASN A 51 4.29 7.84 -7.56
N TRP A 52 5.22 8.79 -7.69
CA TRP A 52 4.91 10.14 -8.18
C TRP A 52 4.23 10.19 -9.56
N VAL A 53 4.45 9.18 -10.41
CA VAL A 53 3.80 9.07 -11.73
C VAL A 53 2.37 8.57 -11.59
N THR A 54 2.15 7.58 -10.71
CA THR A 54 0.87 6.88 -10.58
C THR A 54 -0.05 7.49 -9.51
N ILE A 55 0.44 8.39 -8.66
CA ILE A 55 -0.33 8.96 -7.54
C ILE A 55 -1.58 9.71 -7.99
N VAL A 56 -1.47 10.58 -9.01
CA VAL A 56 -2.59 11.40 -9.50
C VAL A 56 -3.73 10.54 -10.06
N PRO A 57 -3.50 9.61 -11.02
CA PRO A 57 -4.57 8.78 -11.53
C PRO A 57 -5.17 7.84 -10.45
N VAL A 58 -4.36 7.33 -9.52
CA VAL A 58 -4.85 6.50 -8.40
C VAL A 58 -5.74 7.31 -7.46
N TYR A 59 -5.32 8.53 -7.10
CA TYR A 59 -6.11 9.39 -6.22
C TYR A 59 -7.41 9.83 -6.89
N PHE A 60 -7.42 10.04 -8.20
CA PHE A 60 -8.67 10.32 -8.91
C PHE A 60 -9.68 9.17 -8.75
N VAL A 61 -9.22 7.92 -8.90
CA VAL A 61 -10.08 6.74 -8.70
C VAL A 61 -10.62 6.69 -7.27
N PHE A 62 -9.78 6.99 -6.26
CA PHE A 62 -10.22 7.07 -4.88
C PHE A 62 -11.24 8.19 -4.66
N TYR A 63 -11.01 9.37 -5.24
CA TYR A 63 -11.94 10.49 -5.14
C TYR A 63 -13.31 10.14 -5.74
N VAL A 64 -13.33 9.61 -6.97
CA VAL A 64 -14.56 9.19 -7.65
C VAL A 64 -15.29 8.13 -6.83
N THR A 65 -14.57 7.08 -6.40
CA THR A 65 -15.16 6.01 -5.58
C THR A 65 -15.68 6.56 -4.26
N GLY A 66 -14.96 7.49 -3.64
CA GLY A 66 -15.34 8.15 -2.39
C GLY A 66 -16.59 9.01 -2.52
N GLN A 67 -16.68 9.82 -3.58
CA GLN A 67 -17.87 10.63 -3.83
C GLN A 67 -19.10 9.77 -4.08
N MET A 68 -18.96 8.66 -4.82
CA MET A 68 -20.02 7.68 -5.00
C MET A 68 -20.46 7.06 -3.66
N LEU A 69 -19.51 6.69 -2.79
CA LEU A 69 -19.81 6.14 -1.47
C LEU A 69 -20.44 7.15 -0.51
N LEU A 70 -20.12 8.43 -0.66
CA LEU A 70 -20.71 9.53 0.12
C LEU A 70 -22.06 10.00 -0.43
N GLY A 71 -22.48 9.48 -1.58
CA GLY A 71 -23.75 9.83 -2.21
C GLY A 71 -23.71 11.09 -3.08
N HIS A 72 -22.54 11.66 -3.36
CA HIS A 72 -22.36 12.85 -4.20
C HIS A 72 -22.16 12.46 -5.68
N TRP A 73 -23.18 11.86 -6.28
CA TRP A 73 -23.13 11.38 -7.67
C TRP A 73 -23.14 12.52 -8.71
N ASP A 74 -23.57 13.72 -8.31
CA ASP A 74 -23.68 14.88 -9.20
C ASP A 74 -22.52 15.88 -9.03
N ASP A 75 -21.67 15.71 -8.00
CA ASP A 75 -20.55 16.60 -7.66
C ASP A 75 -19.19 15.90 -7.92
N LEU A 76 -19.03 15.39 -9.15
CA LEU A 76 -17.77 14.83 -9.61
C LEU A 76 -16.96 15.88 -10.37
N LEU A 77 -15.81 16.22 -9.82
CA LEU A 77 -14.77 16.94 -10.55
C LEU A 77 -14.28 16.09 -11.73
N GLY A 78 -14.19 16.72 -12.90
CA GLY A 78 -13.54 16.13 -14.06
C GLY A 78 -12.06 15.86 -13.81
N TYR A 79 -11.52 14.81 -14.44
CA TYR A 79 -10.12 14.38 -14.26
C TYR A 79 -9.11 15.52 -14.46
N THR A 80 -9.32 16.37 -15.47
CA THR A 80 -8.42 17.48 -15.79
C THR A 80 -8.37 18.54 -14.68
N ALA A 81 -9.53 18.90 -14.12
CA ALA A 81 -9.62 19.84 -13.00
C ALA A 81 -8.97 19.25 -11.74
N PHE A 82 -9.27 17.98 -11.43
CA PHE A 82 -8.66 17.27 -10.32
C PHE A 82 -7.13 17.17 -10.45
N ALA A 83 -6.63 16.77 -11.63
CA ALA A 83 -5.20 16.61 -11.88
C ALA A 83 -4.45 17.94 -11.76
N ALA A 84 -5.04 19.04 -12.26
CA ALA A 84 -4.44 20.37 -12.14
C ALA A 84 -4.32 20.81 -10.67
N ASP A 85 -5.36 20.56 -9.85
CA ASP A 85 -5.33 20.89 -8.42
C ASP A 85 -4.29 20.05 -7.66
N TRP A 86 -4.25 18.74 -7.95
CA TRP A 86 -3.29 17.82 -7.32
C TRP A 86 -1.85 18.04 -7.76
N GLN A 87 -1.61 18.39 -9.03
CA GLN A 87 -0.27 18.72 -9.51
C GLN A 87 0.29 19.97 -8.82
N ARG A 88 -0.53 21.00 -8.57
CA ARG A 88 -0.10 22.17 -7.79
C ARG A 88 0.28 21.77 -6.37
N VAL A 89 -0.54 21.00 -5.69
CA VAL A 89 -0.24 20.55 -4.32
C VAL A 89 1.04 19.72 -4.24
N ILE A 90 1.25 18.79 -5.17
CA ILE A 90 2.40 17.88 -5.14
C ILE A 90 3.69 18.59 -5.58
N LEU A 91 3.64 19.47 -6.57
CA LEU A 91 4.83 20.13 -7.13
C LEU A 91 5.26 21.38 -6.37
N GLU A 92 4.34 22.08 -5.72
CA GLU A 92 4.60 23.38 -5.07
C GLU A 92 4.84 23.28 -3.55
N THR A 93 4.81 22.08 -2.95
CA THR A 93 5.03 21.90 -1.50
C THR A 93 6.42 21.32 -1.19
N PRO A 94 7.42 22.14 -0.83
CA PRO A 94 8.79 21.70 -0.61
C PRO A 94 9.03 21.26 0.86
N GLY A 95 8.52 20.10 1.27
CA GLY A 95 8.90 19.54 2.58
C GLY A 95 8.00 18.43 3.10
N VAL A 96 8.57 17.40 3.73
CA VAL A 96 7.82 16.23 4.24
C VAL A 96 6.81 16.62 5.34
N LEU A 97 7.16 17.57 6.21
CA LEU A 97 6.26 18.11 7.24
C LEU A 97 5.16 18.99 6.64
N GLU A 98 5.51 19.84 5.68
CA GLU A 98 4.58 20.72 4.97
C GLU A 98 3.59 19.93 4.10
N ILE A 99 4.02 18.79 3.53
CA ILE A 99 3.11 17.84 2.86
C ILE A 99 2.11 17.26 3.86
N GLY A 100 2.55 16.94 5.09
CA GLY A 100 1.66 16.48 6.16
C GLY A 100 0.57 17.51 6.53
N GLU A 101 0.97 18.77 6.70
CA GLU A 101 0.03 19.87 6.97
C GLU A 101 -0.89 20.18 5.79
N THR A 102 -0.38 20.05 4.57
CA THR A 102 -1.15 20.28 3.34
C THR A 102 -2.15 19.15 3.10
N MET A 103 -1.78 17.90 3.39
CA MET A 103 -2.71 16.77 3.41
C MET A 103 -3.77 16.92 4.50
N ALA A 104 -3.41 17.41 5.70
CA ALA A 104 -4.39 17.71 6.74
C ALA A 104 -5.39 18.80 6.30
N ARG A 105 -4.91 19.86 5.64
CA ARG A 105 -5.76 20.92 5.06
C ARG A 105 -6.64 20.40 3.91
N LEU A 106 -6.14 19.46 3.10
CA LEU A 106 -6.92 18.80 2.06
C LEU A 106 -7.99 17.87 2.64
N LEU A 107 -7.73 17.21 3.77
CA LEU A 107 -8.70 16.40 4.51
C LEU A 107 -9.89 17.24 5.02
N VAL A 108 -9.65 18.52 5.31
CA VAL A 108 -10.66 19.50 5.74
C VAL A 108 -11.46 20.05 4.54
N ARG A 109 -10.92 20.00 3.31
CA ARG A 109 -11.70 20.26 2.10
C ARG A 109 -12.51 19.00 1.74
N GLY A 110 -13.75 19.15 1.24
CA GLY A 110 -14.65 18.02 0.95
C GLY A 110 -14.04 16.92 0.06
N GLN A 111 -13.05 17.26 -0.77
CA GLN A 111 -12.30 16.31 -1.61
C GLN A 111 -11.45 15.30 -0.81
N GLY A 112 -10.89 15.70 0.34
CA GLY A 112 -10.04 14.82 1.15
C GLY A 112 -10.81 13.74 1.89
N LEU A 113 -12.06 14.03 2.29
CA LEU A 113 -12.95 13.04 2.89
C LEU A 113 -13.36 11.99 1.86
N ALA A 114 -13.69 12.40 0.63
CA ALA A 114 -13.94 11.47 -0.48
C ALA A 114 -12.73 10.56 -0.72
N LEU A 115 -11.50 11.11 -0.77
CA LEU A 115 -10.29 10.29 -0.92
C LEU A 115 -10.10 9.28 0.22
N ALA A 116 -10.31 9.70 1.47
CA ALA A 116 -10.16 8.84 2.64
C ALA A 116 -11.19 7.71 2.67
N VAL A 117 -12.43 7.97 2.26
CA VAL A 117 -13.48 6.93 2.19
C VAL A 117 -13.25 6.03 0.98
N GLY A 118 -12.95 6.63 -0.17
CA GLY A 118 -12.78 5.93 -1.43
C GLY A 118 -11.52 5.07 -1.50
N CYS A 119 -10.52 5.30 -0.64
CA CYS A 119 -9.35 4.42 -0.56
C CYS A 119 -9.64 3.12 0.20
N LEU A 120 -10.64 3.07 1.09
CA LEU A 120 -10.92 1.90 1.94
C LEU A 120 -11.20 0.61 1.15
N PRO A 121 -12.04 0.61 0.09
CA PRO A 121 -12.28 -0.58 -0.72
C PRO A 121 -10.99 -1.12 -1.35
N TYR A 122 -10.11 -0.23 -1.82
CA TYR A 122 -8.86 -0.61 -2.47
C TYR A 122 -7.77 -1.02 -1.48
N ALA A 123 -7.67 -0.34 -0.34
CA ALA A 123 -6.72 -0.71 0.71
C ALA A 123 -7.06 -2.07 1.32
N LEU A 124 -8.34 -2.29 1.68
CA LEU A 124 -8.79 -3.56 2.26
C LEU A 124 -8.83 -4.67 1.21
N GLY A 125 -9.44 -4.41 0.05
CA GLY A 125 -9.52 -5.36 -1.06
C GLY A 125 -8.15 -5.73 -1.61
N GLY A 126 -7.28 -4.74 -1.81
CA GLY A 126 -5.90 -4.93 -2.24
C GLY A 126 -5.06 -5.69 -1.22
N ALA A 127 -5.18 -5.38 0.07
CA ALA A 127 -4.48 -6.13 1.12
C ALA A 127 -4.92 -7.60 1.16
N TRP A 128 -6.23 -7.87 1.02
CA TRP A 128 -6.78 -9.23 0.96
C TRP A 128 -6.34 -9.98 -0.31
N LEU A 129 -6.46 -9.35 -1.48
CA LEU A 129 -6.00 -9.92 -2.76
C LEU A 129 -4.50 -10.21 -2.72
N GLY A 130 -3.69 -9.25 -2.27
CA GLY A 130 -2.25 -9.40 -2.14
C GLY A 130 -1.86 -10.50 -1.16
N TYR A 131 -2.61 -10.67 -0.06
CA TYR A 131 -2.42 -11.78 0.86
C TYR A 131 -2.73 -13.12 0.18
N THR A 132 -3.91 -13.26 -0.43
CA THR A 132 -4.37 -14.52 -1.03
C THR A 132 -3.51 -14.94 -2.22
N TRP A 133 -3.14 -14.01 -3.11
CA TRP A 133 -2.23 -14.28 -4.22
C TRP A 133 -0.84 -14.67 -3.75
N SER A 134 -0.23 -13.88 -2.84
CA SER A 134 1.08 -14.23 -2.31
C SER A 134 1.08 -15.60 -1.63
N PHE A 135 0.02 -15.92 -0.89
CA PHE A 135 -0.12 -17.21 -0.24
C PHE A 135 -0.26 -18.37 -1.25
N ARG A 136 -1.07 -18.19 -2.29
CA ARG A 136 -1.21 -19.18 -3.38
C ARG A 136 0.10 -19.40 -4.12
N VAL A 137 0.80 -18.31 -4.46
CA VAL A 137 2.10 -18.37 -5.16
C VAL A 137 3.13 -19.08 -4.29
N ILE A 138 3.30 -18.69 -3.02
CA ILE A 138 4.27 -19.32 -2.11
C ILE A 138 3.98 -20.81 -1.94
N LYS A 139 2.71 -21.21 -1.74
CA LYS A 139 2.34 -22.63 -1.64
C LYS A 139 2.64 -23.40 -2.92
N ARG A 140 2.36 -22.81 -4.09
CA ARG A 140 2.63 -23.44 -5.39
C ARG A 140 4.13 -23.61 -5.62
N TYR A 141 4.94 -22.61 -5.26
CA TYR A 141 6.41 -22.71 -5.33
C TYR A 141 7.00 -23.71 -4.33
N GLN A 142 6.43 -23.86 -3.13
CA GLN A 142 6.84 -24.88 -2.16
C GLN A 142 6.56 -26.32 -2.64
N HIS A 143 5.55 -26.53 -3.48
CA HIS A 143 5.33 -27.82 -4.14
C HIS A 143 6.33 -28.12 -5.26
N PHE A 144 6.93 -27.11 -5.89
CA PHE A 144 8.00 -27.30 -6.88
C PHE A 144 9.41 -27.41 -6.26
N GLY A 145 9.57 -27.19 -4.96
CA GLY A 145 10.84 -27.36 -4.26
C GLY A 145 10.67 -28.08 -2.92
N PRO A 146 10.83 -29.41 -2.91
CA PRO A 146 12.03 -29.96 -2.27
C PRO A 146 12.62 -31.22 -2.97
N ALA A 147 12.76 -31.24 -4.30
CA ALA A 147 13.50 -32.33 -4.98
C ALA A 147 15.04 -32.20 -4.91
N ARG A 148 15.58 -31.15 -4.27
CA ARG A 148 17.04 -30.87 -4.22
C ARG A 148 17.69 -31.03 -2.84
N ALA A 149 16.93 -31.33 -1.79
CA ALA A 149 17.44 -31.41 -0.42
C ALA A 149 17.67 -32.84 0.10
N THR A 150 17.44 -33.88 -0.71
CA THR A 150 17.67 -35.29 -0.33
C THR A 150 18.97 -35.89 -0.85
N ASN A 151 19.84 -35.13 -1.53
CA ASN A 151 21.14 -35.62 -1.99
C ASN A 151 22.33 -34.89 -1.35
N LYS A 152 22.31 -34.71 -0.02
CA LYS A 152 23.52 -34.35 0.74
C LYS A 152 23.61 -35.19 2.01
N ARG A 153 24.41 -36.26 1.89
CA ARG A 153 24.98 -37.18 2.91
C ARG A 153 24.10 -38.41 3.23
N PRO A 154 24.67 -39.62 3.11
CA PRO A 154 25.83 -40.03 3.91
C PRO A 154 26.94 -40.70 3.10
N ARG A 155 28.17 -40.17 3.19
CA ARG A 155 29.36 -41.01 3.05
C ARG A 155 29.99 -41.14 4.43
N ARG A 156 29.41 -42.04 5.24
CA ARG A 156 30.23 -42.81 6.18
C ARG A 156 31.01 -43.79 5.32
N ALA A 157 32.32 -43.83 5.49
CA ALA A 157 33.13 -44.97 5.10
C ALA A 157 34.28 -45.09 6.12
N PRO A 158 34.77 -46.32 6.35
CA PRO A 158 35.11 -46.82 7.67
C PRO A 158 36.63 -46.90 7.93
N VAL A 159 36.93 -47.20 9.20
CA VAL A 159 38.21 -47.54 9.83
C VAL A 159 39.08 -46.35 10.22
#